data_AF-A0AAX6RDU8-F1
#
_entry.id   AF-A0AAX6RDU8-F1
#
_cell.length_a   1.000
_cell.length_b   1.000
_cell.length_c   1.000
_cell.angle_alpha   90.00
_cell.angle_beta   90.00
_cell.angle_gamma   90.00
#
_symmetry.space_group_name_H-M   'P 1'
#
loop_
_entity.id
_entity.type
_entity.pdbx_description
1 polymer ?
#
loop_
_entity_poly.entity_id
_entity_poly.type
_entity_poly.pdbx_seq_one_letter_code
_entity_poly.pdbx_strand_id
1 'polypeptide(L)'
;MEYQKHNPFPAECASGINYVAGYQMYIADVYITLACYFTKPTGKPPFAMFFEDMSDIKWDQSKEFLRFLRRREGMVRFPFIRKAKMGYIRTPEEGLTHVLNLEVVLTRIMESLKTSASQAGETYLIQFVEELLIKQEKCKKFLECHISTQKKLEEYSRQRRQSENPAGASEPGEDTSLMAVAYKIF
;
A
#
# COMPACT_ATOMS: atom_id res chain seq x y z
N MET A 1 40.17 -0.31 29.59
CA MET A 1 39.30 -0.14 28.41
C MET A 1 38.01 0.48 28.92
N GLU A 2 37.79 1.76 28.66
CA GLU A 2 36.51 2.41 28.98
C GLU A 2 35.44 1.82 28.06
N TYR A 3 34.42 1.20 28.65
CA TYR A 3 33.21 0.83 27.92
C TYR A 3 32.54 2.12 27.47
N GLN A 4 32.69 2.44 26.18
CA GLN A 4 31.98 3.55 25.57
C GLN A 4 30.49 3.21 25.63
N LYS A 5 29.82 3.80 26.62
CA LYS A 5 28.41 3.58 26.91
C LYS A 5 27.63 4.14 25.72
N HIS A 6 27.24 3.27 24.79
CA HIS A 6 26.38 3.67 23.68
C HIS A 6 25.11 4.27 24.29
N ASN A 7 24.81 5.54 23.96
CA ASN A 7 23.56 6.13 24.43
C ASN A 7 22.39 5.26 23.93
N PRO A 8 21.42 4.94 24.81
CA PRO A 8 20.30 4.12 24.43
C PRO A 8 19.54 4.79 23.28
N PHE A 9 19.10 4.00 22.32
CA PHE A 9 18.36 4.50 21.16
C PHE A 9 17.12 5.30 21.62
N PRO A 10 16.85 6.49 21.06
CA PRO A 10 15.80 7.37 21.57
C PRO A 10 14.43 6.69 21.63
N ALA A 11 13.77 6.76 22.79
CA ALA A 11 12.53 6.04 23.04
C ALA A 11 11.39 6.45 22.08
N GLU A 12 11.32 7.72 21.70
CA GLU A 12 10.35 8.22 20.71
C GLU A 12 10.61 7.66 19.31
N CYS A 13 11.88 7.60 18.88
CA CYS A 13 12.27 6.96 17.63
C CYS A 13 11.94 5.47 17.63
N ALA A 14 12.20 4.77 18.75
CA ALA A 14 11.86 3.36 18.90
C ALA A 14 10.35 3.13 18.80
N SER A 15 9.56 3.98 19.44
CA SER A 15 8.10 3.90 19.43
C SER A 15 7.55 4.21 18.03
N GLY A 16 8.08 5.22 17.35
CA GLY A 16 7.70 5.56 15.99
C GLY A 16 8.06 4.47 14.97
N ILE A 17 9.23 3.83 15.10
CA ILE A 17 9.60 2.68 14.24
C ILE A 17 8.62 1.51 14.45
N ASN A 18 8.33 1.16 15.70
CA ASN A 18 7.36 0.10 16.00
C ASN A 18 5.98 0.42 15.43
N TYR A 19 5.56 1.69 15.50
CA TYR A 19 4.28 2.13 14.97
C TYR A 19 4.22 2.08 13.44
N VAL A 20 5.26 2.56 12.74
CA VAL A 20 5.36 2.44 11.27
C VAL A 20 5.38 0.97 10.84
N ALA A 21 6.18 0.13 11.51
CA ALA A 21 6.26 -1.30 11.20
C ALA A 21 4.91 -2.00 11.37
N GLY A 22 4.20 -1.72 12.46
CA GLY A 22 2.86 -2.27 12.69
C GLY A 22 1.82 -1.77 11.68
N TYR A 23 1.90 -0.49 11.29
CA TYR A 23 0.99 0.07 10.29
C TYR A 23 1.23 -0.48 8.88
N GLN A 24 2.50 -0.71 8.53
CA GLN A 24 2.91 -1.41 7.30
C GLN A 24 2.31 -2.84 7.25
N MET A 25 2.39 -3.60 8.34
CA MET A 25 1.77 -4.94 8.43
C MET A 25 0.25 -4.87 8.28
N TYR A 26 -0.39 -3.90 8.94
CA TYR A 26 -1.82 -3.69 8.80
C TYR A 26 -2.23 -3.41 7.34
N ILE A 27 -1.51 -2.53 6.65
CA ILE A 27 -1.77 -2.23 5.24
C ILE A 27 -1.51 -3.46 4.37
N ALA A 28 -0.46 -4.23 4.64
CA ALA A 28 -0.17 -5.46 3.93
C ALA A 28 -1.34 -6.46 4.05
N ASP A 29 -1.92 -6.61 5.24
CA ASP A 29 -3.11 -7.45 5.48
C ASP A 29 -4.34 -6.94 4.70
N VAL A 30 -4.54 -5.63 4.61
CA VAL A 30 -5.61 -5.03 3.78
C VAL A 30 -5.39 -5.37 2.30
N TYR A 31 -4.16 -5.21 1.80
CA TYR A 31 -3.80 -5.51 0.42
C TYR A 31 -4.06 -6.97 0.05
N ILE A 32 -3.57 -7.94 0.85
CA ILE A 32 -3.82 -9.35 0.56
C ILE A 32 -5.30 -9.70 0.68
N THR A 33 -6.03 -9.08 1.61
CA THR A 33 -7.47 -9.29 1.73
C THR A 33 -8.21 -8.81 0.47
N LEU A 34 -7.83 -7.66 -0.10
CA LEU A 34 -8.37 -7.18 -1.38
C LEU A 34 -8.01 -8.11 -2.54
N ALA A 35 -6.75 -8.54 -2.61
CA ALA A 35 -6.29 -9.49 -3.63
C ALA A 35 -7.15 -10.77 -3.62
N CYS A 36 -7.34 -11.37 -2.44
CA CYS A 36 -8.19 -12.55 -2.28
C CYS A 36 -9.66 -12.27 -2.60
N TYR A 37 -10.20 -11.14 -2.16
CA TYR A 37 -11.59 -10.76 -2.40
C TYR A 37 -11.94 -10.64 -3.89
N PHE A 38 -11.01 -10.11 -4.69
CA PHE A 38 -11.22 -9.93 -6.13
C PHE A 38 -10.72 -11.10 -6.99
N THR A 39 -10.05 -12.07 -6.39
CA THR A 39 -9.68 -13.31 -7.09
C THR A 39 -10.91 -14.17 -7.31
N LYS A 40 -11.15 -14.59 -8.56
CA LYS A 40 -12.24 -15.49 -8.92
C LYS A 40 -11.71 -16.91 -9.13
N PRO A 41 -12.56 -17.96 -9.07
CA PRO A 41 -12.15 -19.32 -9.42
C PRO A 41 -11.57 -19.44 -10.84
N THR A 42 -12.01 -18.59 -11.76
CA THR A 42 -11.56 -18.54 -13.16
C THR A 42 -10.19 -17.87 -13.33
N GLY A 43 -9.63 -17.27 -12.28
CA GLY A 43 -8.33 -16.61 -12.32
C GLY A 43 -8.27 -15.33 -11.49
N LYS A 44 -7.03 -14.84 -11.32
CA LYS A 44 -6.72 -13.60 -10.62
C LYS A 44 -6.68 -12.45 -11.63
N PRO A 45 -7.56 -11.43 -11.52
CA PRO A 45 -7.48 -10.29 -12.41
C PRO A 45 -6.21 -9.46 -12.10
N PRO A 46 -5.67 -8.71 -13.09
CA PRO A 46 -4.38 -8.05 -12.90
C PRO A 46 -4.31 -7.06 -11.72
N PHE A 47 -5.40 -6.35 -11.41
CA PHE A 47 -5.43 -5.47 -10.23
C PHE A 47 -5.39 -6.24 -8.89
N ALA A 48 -5.83 -7.50 -8.87
CA ALA A 48 -5.69 -8.36 -7.70
C ALA A 48 -4.25 -8.89 -7.57
N MET A 49 -3.53 -9.10 -8.68
CA MET A 49 -2.08 -9.37 -8.64
C MET A 49 -1.32 -8.18 -8.06
N PHE A 50 -1.63 -6.96 -8.53
CA PHE A 50 -1.05 -5.74 -7.98
C PHE A 50 -1.25 -5.62 -6.45
N PHE A 51 -2.44 -5.93 -5.94
CA PHE A 51 -2.68 -5.92 -4.50
C PHE A 51 -1.84 -6.97 -3.75
N GLU A 52 -1.64 -8.15 -4.33
CA GLU A 52 -0.78 -9.17 -3.73
C GLU A 52 0.68 -8.72 -3.68
N ASP A 53 1.23 -8.21 -4.79
CA ASP A 53 2.59 -7.67 -4.85
C ASP A 53 2.79 -6.53 -3.84
N MET A 54 1.80 -5.65 -3.71
CA MET A 54 1.83 -4.59 -2.72
C MET A 54 1.80 -5.12 -1.29
N SER A 55 1.09 -6.22 -1.01
CA SER A 55 1.14 -6.85 0.32
C SER A 55 2.56 -7.30 0.67
N ASP A 56 3.24 -7.97 -0.26
CA ASP A 56 4.60 -8.46 -0.07
C ASP A 56 5.59 -7.31 0.16
N ILE A 57 5.50 -6.27 -0.65
CA ILE A 57 6.34 -5.06 -0.51
C ILE A 57 6.17 -4.44 0.88
N LYS A 58 4.93 -4.31 1.38
CA LYS A 58 4.64 -3.69 2.68
C LYS A 58 5.12 -4.57 3.83
N TRP A 59 4.98 -5.89 3.71
CA TRP A 59 5.56 -6.84 4.65
C TRP A 59 7.09 -6.73 4.72
N ASP A 60 7.76 -6.62 3.58
CA ASP A 60 9.21 -6.49 3.53
C ASP A 60 9.69 -5.16 4.11
N GLN A 61 9.01 -4.05 3.80
CA GLN A 61 9.29 -2.75 4.42
C GLN A 61 9.11 -2.78 5.95
N SER A 62 8.07 -3.46 6.45
CA SER A 62 7.90 -3.67 7.89
C SER A 62 9.09 -4.41 8.51
N LYS A 63 9.55 -5.50 7.87
CA LYS A 63 10.74 -6.24 8.32
C LYS A 63 11.99 -5.35 8.32
N GLU A 64 12.15 -4.46 7.33
CA GLU A 64 13.28 -3.50 7.30
C GLU A 64 13.27 -2.56 8.50
N PHE A 65 12.12 -1.99 8.87
CA PHE A 65 11.98 -1.16 10.07
C PHE A 65 12.35 -1.93 11.35
N LEU A 66 11.87 -3.16 11.49
CA LEU A 66 12.19 -3.98 12.66
C LEU A 66 13.67 -4.36 12.72
N ARG A 67 14.28 -4.71 11.59
CA ARG A 67 15.72 -4.98 11.48
C ARG A 67 16.55 -3.73 11.79
N PHE A 68 16.11 -2.54 11.35
CA PHE A 68 16.74 -1.28 11.74
C PHE A 68 16.70 -1.10 13.26
N LEU A 69 15.53 -1.26 13.88
CA LEU A 69 15.38 -1.10 15.33
C LEU A 69 16.26 -2.07 16.12
N ARG A 70 16.29 -3.35 15.71
CA ARG A 70 17.13 -4.37 16.36
C ARG A 70 18.63 -4.07 16.23
N ARG A 71 19.09 -3.55 15.07
CA ARG A 71 20.49 -3.10 14.89
C ARG A 71 20.88 -1.94 15.80
N ARG A 72 19.90 -1.13 16.23
CA ARG A 72 20.08 -0.04 17.20
C ARG A 72 19.81 -0.47 18.64
N GLU A 73 19.74 -1.78 18.90
CA GLU A 73 19.43 -2.37 20.21
C GLU A 73 18.07 -1.94 20.79
N GLY A 74 17.17 -1.44 19.94
CA GLY A 74 15.83 -1.05 20.33
C GLY A 74 14.92 -2.24 20.63
N MET A 75 13.96 -2.01 21.52
CA MET A 75 12.93 -3.00 21.83
C MET A 75 11.86 -3.04 20.74
N VAL A 76 11.68 -4.20 20.13
CA VAL A 76 10.53 -4.47 19.25
C VAL A 76 9.30 -4.67 20.13
N ARG A 77 8.31 -3.82 19.92
CA ARG A 77 6.99 -3.90 20.55
C ARG A 77 5.97 -3.85 19.44
N PHE A 78 5.33 -4.98 19.17
CA PHE A 78 4.27 -5.03 18.18
C PHE A 78 3.03 -4.33 18.75
N PRO A 79 2.54 -3.23 18.13
CA PRO A 79 1.16 -2.85 18.36
C PRO A 79 0.27 -3.97 17.83
N PHE A 80 -0.84 -4.24 18.52
CA PHE A 80 -1.85 -5.18 18.05
C PHE A 80 -2.27 -4.84 16.62
N ILE A 81 -2.03 -5.76 15.68
CA ILE A 81 -2.43 -5.59 14.28
C ILE A 81 -3.94 -5.81 14.22
N ARG A 82 -4.70 -4.75 13.97
CA ARG A 82 -6.16 -4.86 13.84
C ARG A 82 -6.48 -5.58 12.54
N LYS A 83 -7.48 -6.45 12.59
CA LYS A 83 -8.07 -7.03 11.37
C LYS A 83 -8.48 -5.91 10.41
N ALA A 84 -8.15 -6.07 9.13
CA ALA A 84 -8.62 -5.20 8.04
C ALA A 84 -10.14 -5.02 8.14
N LYS A 85 -10.60 -3.80 8.43
CA LYS A 85 -12.03 -3.46 8.41
C LYS A 85 -12.42 -3.13 6.98
N MET A 86 -12.66 -4.18 6.20
CA MET A 86 -12.94 -4.07 4.77
C MET A 86 -14.30 -3.44 4.44
N GLY A 87 -15.23 -3.33 5.40
CA GLY A 87 -16.53 -2.71 5.19
C GLY A 87 -17.26 -3.23 3.94
N TYR A 88 -17.97 -2.33 3.26
CA TYR A 88 -18.67 -2.57 1.99
C TYR A 88 -17.77 -2.22 0.78
N ILE A 89 -16.56 -2.77 0.68
CA ILE A 89 -15.78 -2.66 -0.56
C ILE A 89 -16.39 -3.61 -1.59
N ARG A 90 -17.06 -3.06 -2.60
CA ARG A 90 -17.80 -3.80 -3.63
C ARG A 90 -17.13 -3.70 -4.99
N THR A 91 -16.42 -2.62 -5.27
CA THR A 91 -15.78 -2.37 -6.57
C THR A 91 -14.25 -2.26 -6.44
N PRO A 92 -13.50 -2.54 -7.51
CA PRO A 92 -12.06 -2.31 -7.55
C PRO A 92 -11.69 -0.85 -7.27
N GLU A 93 -12.49 0.12 -7.74
CA GLU A 93 -12.29 1.55 -7.47
C GLU A 93 -12.37 1.86 -5.96
N GLU A 94 -13.38 1.31 -5.28
CA GLU A 94 -13.52 1.46 -3.83
C GLU A 94 -12.33 0.84 -3.09
N GLY A 95 -11.87 -0.33 -3.55
CA GLY A 95 -10.67 -1.00 -3.01
C GLY A 95 -9.40 -0.16 -3.17
N LEU A 96 -9.14 0.35 -4.38
CA LEU A 96 -8.01 1.24 -4.68
C LEU A 96 -8.06 2.53 -3.88
N THR A 97 -9.25 3.15 -3.77
CA THR A 97 -9.45 4.37 -3.00
C THR A 97 -9.23 4.13 -1.50
N HIS A 98 -9.68 2.97 -0.99
CA HIS A 98 -9.47 2.59 0.40
C HIS A 98 -7.98 2.46 0.72
N VAL A 99 -7.20 1.73 -0.08
CA VAL A 99 -5.76 1.60 0.16
C VAL A 99 -5.02 2.92 -0.02
N LEU A 100 -5.39 3.76 -1.00
CA LEU A 100 -4.78 5.09 -1.16
C LEU A 100 -4.92 5.93 0.11
N ASN A 101 -6.10 5.92 0.75
CA ASN A 101 -6.30 6.63 2.01
C ASN A 101 -5.39 6.10 3.13
N LEU A 102 -5.19 4.78 3.21
CA LEU A 102 -4.25 4.18 4.16
C LEU A 102 -2.80 4.57 3.86
N GLU A 103 -2.40 4.61 2.59
CA GLU A 103 -1.06 5.02 2.17
C GLU A 103 -0.76 6.50 2.47
N VAL A 104 -1.78 7.36 2.40
CA VAL A 104 -1.69 8.76 2.84
C VAL A 104 -1.46 8.83 4.35
N VAL A 105 -2.17 8.03 5.15
CA VAL A 105 -1.94 7.96 6.60
C VAL A 105 -0.55 7.42 6.91
N LEU A 106 -0.09 6.35 6.23
CA LEU A 106 1.26 5.81 6.40
C LEU A 106 2.33 6.89 6.15
N THR A 107 2.16 7.68 5.09
CA THR A 107 3.06 8.81 4.77
C THR A 107 3.19 9.77 5.95
N ARG A 108 2.06 10.19 6.54
CA ARG A 108 2.04 11.10 7.69
C ARG A 108 2.72 10.51 8.92
N ILE A 109 2.54 9.21 9.16
CA ILE A 109 3.18 8.50 10.27
C ILE A 109 4.71 8.46 10.06
N MET A 110 5.16 8.19 8.83
CA MET A 110 6.59 8.21 8.47
C MET A 110 7.20 9.61 8.58
N GLU A 111 6.47 10.65 8.17
CA GLU A 111 6.88 12.05 8.36
C GLU A 111 7.03 12.39 9.84
N SER A 112 6.09 11.96 10.69
CA SER A 112 6.19 12.12 12.14
C SER A 112 7.44 11.42 12.71
N LEU A 113 7.74 10.21 12.25
CA LEU A 113 8.96 9.49 12.64
C LEU A 113 10.23 10.25 12.21
N LYS A 114 10.24 10.78 10.99
CA LYS A 114 11.34 11.61 10.49
C LYS A 114 11.54 12.86 11.35
N THR A 115 10.47 13.51 11.78
CA THR A 115 10.53 14.66 12.70
C THR A 115 11.13 14.28 14.04
N SER A 116 10.67 13.19 14.66
CA SER A 116 11.26 12.68 15.92
C SER A 116 12.74 12.32 15.77
N ALA A 117 13.12 11.73 14.63
CA ALA A 117 14.51 11.42 14.32
C ALA A 117 15.38 12.68 14.21
N SER A 118 14.86 13.72 13.55
CA SER A 118 15.52 15.03 13.43
C SER A 118 15.73 15.69 14.80
N GLN A 119 14.69 15.69 15.65
CA GLN A 119 14.76 16.23 17.01
C GLN A 119 15.77 15.48 17.88
N ALA A 120 15.91 14.17 17.67
CA ALA A 120 16.86 13.33 18.40
C ALA A 120 18.29 13.32 17.79
N GLY A 121 18.53 14.01 16.67
CA GLY A 121 19.83 13.99 15.98
C GLY A 121 20.16 12.65 15.30
N GLU A 122 19.16 11.82 15.02
CA GLU A 122 19.31 10.47 14.48
C GLU A 122 19.45 10.46 12.94
N THR A 123 20.60 10.91 12.44
CA THR A 123 20.87 11.09 10.99
C THR A 123 20.63 9.83 10.15
N TYR A 124 21.06 8.66 10.63
CA TYR A 124 20.85 7.38 9.92
C TYR A 124 19.37 7.00 9.82
N LEU A 125 18.57 7.32 10.83
CA LEU A 125 17.13 7.07 10.79
C LEU A 125 16.44 8.02 9.81
N ILE A 126 16.86 9.29 9.77
CA ILE A 126 16.35 10.27 8.81
C ILE A 126 16.57 9.77 7.39
N GLN A 127 17.81 9.39 7.04
CA GLN A 127 18.13 8.87 5.70
C GLN A 127 17.30 7.62 5.37
N PHE A 128 17.22 6.67 6.29
CA PHE A 128 16.44 5.44 6.11
C PHE A 128 14.95 5.73 5.83
N VAL A 129 14.35 6.67 6.56
CA VAL A 129 12.94 7.03 6.38
C VAL A 129 12.74 7.83 5.08
N GLU A 130 13.67 8.69 4.69
CA GLU A 130 13.61 9.45 3.44
C GLU A 130 13.61 8.55 2.20
N GLU A 131 14.46 7.52 2.16
CA GLU A 131 14.48 6.55 1.07
C GLU A 131 13.14 5.83 0.91
N LEU A 132 12.48 5.50 2.02
CA LEU A 132 11.16 4.87 2.02
C LEU A 132 10.04 5.86 1.67
N LEU A 133 10.13 7.13 2.07
CA LEU A 133 9.18 8.17 1.68
C LEU A 133 9.17 8.41 0.16
N ILE A 134 10.33 8.31 -0.51
CA ILE A 134 10.40 8.39 -1.98
C ILE A 134 9.64 7.22 -2.62
N LYS A 135 9.80 6.00 -2.10
CA LYS A 135 9.04 4.82 -2.56
C LYS A 135 7.54 4.99 -2.30
N GLN A 136 7.18 5.56 -1.15
CA GLN A 136 5.81 5.83 -0.75
C GLN A 136 5.12 6.82 -1.70
N GLU A 137 5.82 7.88 -2.12
CA GLU A 137 5.29 8.85 -3.07
C GLU A 137 5.02 8.22 -4.45
N LYS A 138 5.92 7.36 -4.92
CA LYS A 138 5.72 6.60 -6.17
C LYS A 138 4.49 5.69 -6.06
N CYS A 139 4.34 4.99 -4.94
CA CYS A 139 3.18 4.13 -4.67
C CYS A 139 1.86 4.90 -4.73
N LYS A 140 1.77 6.06 -4.05
CA LYS A 140 0.54 6.89 -4.07
C LYS A 140 0.19 7.37 -5.48
N LYS A 141 1.17 7.90 -6.22
CA LYS A 141 0.96 8.34 -7.61
C LYS A 141 0.48 7.21 -8.51
N PHE A 142 1.03 6.01 -8.31
CA PHE A 142 0.61 4.82 -9.04
C PHE A 142 -0.85 4.47 -8.75
N LEU A 143 -1.26 4.46 -7.48
CA LEU A 143 -2.65 4.23 -7.07
C LEU A 143 -3.60 5.29 -7.64
N GLU A 144 -3.23 6.57 -7.57
CA GLU A 144 -4.02 7.68 -8.15
C GLU A 144 -4.23 7.51 -9.66
N CYS A 145 -3.18 7.10 -10.38
CA CYS A 145 -3.25 6.80 -11.81
C CYS A 145 -4.20 5.62 -12.10
N HIS A 146 -4.12 4.54 -11.31
CA HIS A 146 -5.00 3.38 -11.43
C HIS A 146 -6.46 3.74 -11.17
N ILE A 147 -6.75 4.54 -10.14
CA ILE A 147 -8.10 5.01 -9.84
C ILE A 147 -8.66 5.84 -11.00
N SER A 148 -7.86 6.76 -11.55
CA SER A 148 -8.27 7.59 -12.70
C SER A 148 -8.58 6.74 -13.93
N THR A 149 -7.73 5.75 -14.22
CA THR A 149 -7.93 4.81 -15.33
C THR A 149 -9.20 3.98 -15.14
N GLN A 150 -9.43 3.44 -13.94
CA GLN A 150 -10.61 2.65 -13.62
C GLN A 150 -11.91 3.47 -13.81
N LYS A 151 -11.93 4.72 -13.33
CA LYS A 151 -13.06 5.64 -13.50
C LYS A 151 -13.39 5.89 -14.97
N LYS A 152 -12.38 6.17 -15.79
CA LYS A 152 -12.55 6.39 -17.23
C LYS A 152 -13.08 5.14 -17.95
N LEU A 153 -12.59 3.96 -17.58
CA LEU A 153 -13.05 2.69 -18.15
C LEU A 153 -14.52 2.42 -17.80
N GLU A 154 -14.92 2.70 -16.57
CA GLU A 154 -16.31 2.56 -16.13
C GLU A 154 -17.24 3.54 -16.84
N GLU A 155 -16.81 4.80 -17.02
CA GLU A 155 -17.56 5.81 -17.75
C GLU A 155 -17.74 5.43 -19.23
N TYR A 156 -16.68 5.00 -19.90
CA TYR A 156 -16.75 4.49 -21.28
C TYR A 156 -17.71 3.29 -21.40
N SER A 157 -17.64 2.36 -20.45
CA SER A 157 -18.53 1.18 -20.41
C SER A 157 -20.00 1.55 -20.16
N ARG A 158 -20.28 2.67 -19.47
CA ARG A 158 -21.64 3.18 -19.29
C ARG A 158 -22.14 3.86 -20.56
N GLN A 159 -21.32 4.70 -21.19
CA GLN A 159 -21.64 5.37 -22.45
C GLN A 159 -21.95 4.36 -23.56
N ARG A 160 -21.13 3.31 -23.68
CA ARG A 160 -21.34 2.23 -24.66
C ARG A 160 -22.67 1.49 -24.45
N ARG A 161 -23.01 1.16 -23.20
CA ARG A 161 -24.31 0.55 -22.85
C ARG A 161 -25.51 1.47 -23.14
N GLN A 162 -25.32 2.79 -23.09
CA GLN A 162 -26.35 3.75 -23.46
C GLN A 162 -26.46 3.93 -24.98
N SER A 163 -25.36 3.81 -25.72
CA SER A 163 -25.34 3.88 -27.19
C SER A 163 -25.79 2.59 -27.89
N GLU A 164 -25.63 1.42 -27.25
CA GLU A 164 -26.09 0.12 -27.75
C GLU A 164 -27.58 -0.14 -27.46
N ASN A 165 -28.26 0.78 -26.77
CA ASN A 165 -29.68 0.70 -26.45
C ASN A 165 -30.57 1.66 -27.28
N PRO A 166 -30.53 1.61 -28.62
CA PRO A 166 -31.69 1.89 -29.44
C PRO A 166 -32.03 0.62 -30.24
N ALA A 167 -32.93 -0.21 -29.71
CA ALA A 167 -33.63 -1.31 -30.42
C ALA A 167 -32.83 -2.11 -31.49
N GLY A 168 -32.34 -3.29 -31.13
CA GLY A 168 -31.96 -4.32 -32.11
C GLY A 168 -30.85 -5.26 -31.64
N ALA A 169 -31.15 -6.54 -31.58
CA ALA A 169 -30.30 -7.62 -31.06
C ALA A 169 -28.97 -7.79 -31.81
N SER A 170 -27.90 -8.18 -31.08
CA SER A 170 -26.95 -9.27 -31.43
C SER A 170 -25.93 -9.48 -30.30
N GLU A 171 -25.56 -10.75 -30.07
CA GLU A 171 -24.78 -11.28 -28.94
C GLU A 171 -23.36 -10.68 -28.78
N PRO A 172 -22.83 -10.53 -27.55
CA PRO A 172 -21.47 -10.04 -27.35
C PRO A 172 -20.46 -11.18 -27.37
N GLY A 173 -19.61 -11.20 -28.40
CA GLY A 173 -18.31 -11.86 -28.33
C GLY A 173 -17.45 -11.18 -27.26
N GLU A 174 -16.90 -11.97 -26.34
CA GLU A 174 -16.03 -11.51 -25.25
C GLU A 174 -14.75 -10.86 -25.81
N ASP A 175 -14.70 -9.54 -25.81
CA ASP A 175 -13.48 -8.81 -26.17
C ASP A 175 -12.61 -8.57 -24.93
N THR A 176 -11.88 -9.61 -24.54
CA THR A 176 -10.85 -9.61 -23.50
C THR A 176 -9.58 -8.81 -23.87
N SER A 177 -9.53 -8.19 -25.05
CA SER A 177 -8.32 -7.57 -25.61
C SER A 177 -7.88 -6.27 -24.92
N LEU A 178 -8.83 -5.43 -24.48
CA LEU A 178 -8.50 -4.11 -23.93
C LEU A 178 -7.90 -4.16 -22.51
N MET A 179 -8.26 -5.16 -21.71
CA MET A 179 -7.65 -5.36 -20.39
C MET A 179 -6.18 -5.80 -20.54
N ALA A 180 -5.86 -6.63 -21.53
CA ALA A 180 -4.50 -7.14 -21.69
C ALA A 180 -3.47 -6.07 -22.10
N VAL A 181 -3.88 -4.98 -22.74
CA VAL A 181 -2.96 -3.93 -23.21
C VAL A 181 -2.56 -2.98 -22.07
N ALA A 182 -3.44 -2.73 -21.10
CA ALA A 182 -3.11 -1.89 -19.94
C ALA A 182 -2.17 -2.58 -18.93
N TYR A 183 -2.15 -3.91 -18.90
CA TYR A 183 -1.34 -4.71 -17.96
C TYR A 183 -0.12 -5.39 -18.60
N LYS A 184 0.17 -5.16 -19.89
CA LYS A 184 1.34 -5.71 -20.61
C LYS A 184 2.55 -4.78 -20.66
N ILE A 185 2.46 -3.60 -20.07
CA ILE A 185 3.61 -2.75 -19.85
C ILE A 185 3.87 -2.82 -18.35
N PHE A 186 5.03 -3.39 -17.97
CA PHE A 186 5.57 -3.71 -16.64
C PHE A 186 5.55 -5.19 -16.28
#